data_AF-A0A953NE23-F1
#
_entry.id   AF-A0A953NE23-F1
#
_cell.length_a   1.000
_cell.length_b   1.000
_cell.length_c   1.000
_cell.angle_alpha   90.00
_cell.angle_beta   90.00
_cell.angle_gamma   90.00
#
_symmetry.space_group_name_H-M   'P 1'
#
loop_
_entity.id
_entity.type
_entity.pdbx_description
1 polymer ?
#
loop_
_entity_poly.entity_id
_entity_poly.type
_entity_poly.pdbx_seq_one_letter_code
_entity_poly.pdbx_strand_id
1 'polypeptide(L)'
;MKKYLAMILIAASPLTTVLAQNVPTAGVTTEAMIQLCKSRTDIESQTFCYGFGEGVYQGYQLGRDPKAAPTVCLPPKGVSRDEVLAEFIKWAMERPQYLQEKAAVTIMRFLPVRFPC
;
A
#
# COMPACT_ATOMS: atom_id res chain seq x y z
N MET A 1 2.78 -19.05 -65.30
CA MET A 1 1.37 -19.19 -64.87
C MET A 1 1.31 -18.98 -63.36
N LYS A 2 1.34 -17.75 -62.84
CA LYS A 2 0.18 -16.88 -62.56
C LYS A 2 -0.93 -17.59 -61.79
N LYS A 3 -0.80 -17.64 -60.46
CA LYS A 3 -1.92 -17.54 -59.49
C LYS A 3 -1.43 -16.85 -58.23
N TYR A 4 -1.51 -15.53 -58.24
CA TYR A 4 -1.50 -14.70 -57.04
C TYR A 4 -2.78 -15.00 -56.27
N LEU A 5 -2.69 -15.60 -55.09
CA LEU A 5 -3.76 -15.53 -54.09
C LEU A 5 -3.30 -14.58 -53.00
N ALA A 6 -3.96 -13.43 -52.95
CA ALA A 6 -3.80 -12.42 -51.93
C ALA A 6 -4.17 -13.01 -50.56
N MET A 7 -3.21 -13.08 -49.64
CA MET A 7 -3.50 -13.24 -48.22
C MET A 7 -3.97 -11.89 -47.68
N ILE A 8 -5.25 -11.83 -47.36
CA ILE A 8 -5.91 -10.69 -46.71
C ILE A 8 -5.35 -10.55 -45.30
N LEU A 9 -4.67 -9.44 -45.02
CA LEU A 9 -4.31 -9.00 -43.68
C LEU A 9 -5.58 -8.53 -42.97
N ILE A 10 -6.18 -9.40 -42.14
CA ILE A 10 -7.16 -8.99 -41.14
C ILE A 10 -6.34 -8.40 -39.98
N ALA A 11 -6.18 -7.08 -39.97
CA ALA A 11 -5.72 -6.36 -38.79
C ALA A 11 -6.84 -6.41 -37.74
N ALA A 12 -6.88 -7.49 -36.96
CA ALA A 12 -7.72 -7.56 -35.78
C ALA A 12 -7.11 -6.65 -34.72
N SER A 13 -7.54 -5.38 -34.69
CA SER A 13 -7.27 -4.50 -33.55
C SER A 13 -7.99 -5.08 -32.33
N PRO A 14 -7.28 -5.51 -31.26
CA PRO A 14 -7.96 -5.89 -30.04
C PRO A 14 -8.65 -4.63 -29.49
N LEU A 15 -9.97 -4.68 -29.31
CA LEU A 15 -10.68 -3.73 -28.46
C LEU A 15 -10.04 -3.83 -27.07
N THR A 16 -9.19 -2.87 -26.72
CA THR A 16 -8.73 -2.69 -25.36
C THR A 16 -9.91 -2.17 -24.55
N THR A 17 -10.61 -3.06 -23.87
CA THR A 17 -11.53 -2.67 -22.81
C THR A 17 -10.71 -2.00 -21.71
N VAL A 18 -10.67 -0.67 -21.71
CA VAL A 18 -10.19 0.11 -20.58
C VAL A 18 -11.09 -0.23 -19.41
N LEU A 19 -10.63 -1.11 -18.51
CA LEU A 19 -11.26 -1.30 -17.22
C LEU A 19 -10.98 -0.03 -16.41
N ALA A 20 -11.89 0.94 -16.50
CA ALA A 20 -11.93 2.03 -15.55
C ALA A 20 -12.22 1.44 -14.17
N GLN A 21 -11.19 1.20 -13.37
CA GLN A 21 -11.35 0.83 -11.98
C GLN A 21 -11.81 2.07 -11.22
N ASN A 22 -13.03 2.03 -10.69
CA ASN A 22 -13.51 3.10 -9.81
C ASN A 22 -12.58 3.23 -8.61
N VAL A 23 -12.33 4.46 -8.14
CA VAL A 23 -11.63 4.68 -6.88
C VAL A 23 -12.42 3.97 -5.78
N PRO A 24 -11.82 3.01 -5.05
CA PRO A 24 -12.51 2.28 -4.00
C PRO A 24 -13.05 3.26 -2.95
N THR A 25 -14.36 3.21 -2.68
CA THR A 25 -15.00 4.01 -1.62
C THR A 25 -14.70 3.44 -0.23
N ALA A 26 -14.47 2.13 -0.16
CA ALA A 26 -13.92 1.44 1.00
C ALA A 26 -12.39 1.38 0.89
N GLY A 27 -11.70 1.91 1.91
CA GLY A 27 -10.26 1.70 2.04
C GLY A 27 -9.93 0.28 2.50
N VAL A 28 -8.67 -0.12 2.37
CA VAL A 28 -8.19 -1.40 2.92
C VAL A 28 -8.32 -1.39 4.44
N THR A 29 -8.95 -2.41 5.03
CA THR A 29 -9.05 -2.56 6.48
C THR A 29 -7.70 -3.00 7.07
N THR A 30 -7.46 -2.71 8.34
CA THR A 30 -6.25 -3.19 9.03
C THR A 30 -6.13 -4.70 8.98
N GLU A 31 -7.22 -5.43 9.18
CA GLU A 31 -7.23 -6.89 9.10
C GLU A 31 -6.82 -7.38 7.70
N ALA A 32 -7.41 -6.82 6.64
CA ALA A 32 -7.08 -7.20 5.26
C ALA A 32 -5.60 -6.92 4.95
N MET A 33 -5.09 -5.76 5.38
CA MET A 33 -3.66 -5.46 5.24
C MET A 33 -2.80 -6.47 6.00
N ILE A 34 -3.13 -6.81 7.24
CA ILE A 34 -2.38 -7.80 8.01
C ILE A 34 -2.35 -9.16 7.30
N GLN A 35 -3.49 -9.64 6.81
CA GLN A 35 -3.55 -10.94 6.13
C GLN A 35 -2.68 -10.95 4.86
N LEU A 36 -2.73 -9.86 4.07
CA LEU A 36 -1.87 -9.72 2.89
C LEU A 36 -0.38 -9.65 3.28
N CYS A 37 -0.04 -8.82 4.27
CA CYS A 37 1.34 -8.55 4.65
C CYS A 37 2.01 -9.65 5.47
N LYS A 38 1.27 -10.66 5.96
CA LYS A 38 1.83 -11.80 6.70
C LYS A 38 2.75 -12.67 5.83
N SER A 39 2.45 -12.78 4.53
CA SER A 39 3.29 -13.57 3.61
C SER A 39 4.58 -12.79 3.28
N ARG A 40 5.70 -13.20 3.89
CA ARG A 40 7.02 -12.58 3.66
C ARG A 40 7.69 -13.03 2.36
N THR A 41 7.20 -14.09 1.75
CA THR A 41 7.77 -14.66 0.52
C THR A 41 7.07 -14.17 -0.74
N ASP A 42 5.89 -13.56 -0.61
CA ASP A 42 5.16 -13.00 -1.75
C ASP A 42 5.62 -11.58 -2.04
N ILE A 43 6.37 -11.41 -3.14
CA ILE A 43 7.01 -10.15 -3.51
C ILE A 43 5.97 -9.06 -3.81
N GLU A 44 4.84 -9.43 -4.42
CA GLU A 44 3.76 -8.49 -4.74
C GLU A 44 3.11 -7.95 -3.47
N SER A 45 2.76 -8.83 -2.53
CA SER A 45 2.26 -8.43 -1.20
C SER A 45 3.26 -7.54 -0.48
N GLN A 46 4.53 -7.91 -0.44
CA GLN A 46 5.54 -7.08 0.24
C GLN A 46 5.69 -5.70 -0.41
N THR A 47 5.70 -5.63 -1.74
CA THR A 47 5.75 -4.37 -2.48
C THR A 47 4.54 -3.49 -2.15
N PHE A 48 3.34 -4.06 -2.12
CA PHE A 48 2.14 -3.36 -1.67
C PHE A 48 2.29 -2.85 -0.24
N CYS A 49 2.70 -3.70 0.70
CA CYS A 49 2.76 -3.35 2.12
C CYS A 49 3.76 -2.24 2.41
N TYR A 50 4.93 -2.29 1.75
CA TYR A 50 5.94 -1.24 1.87
C TYR A 50 5.49 0.06 1.23
N GLY A 51 4.95 0.01 0.01
CA GLY A 51 4.47 1.19 -0.70
C GLY A 51 3.28 1.86 0.01
N PHE A 52 2.36 1.06 0.53
CA PHE A 52 1.20 1.54 1.29
C PHE A 52 1.64 2.24 2.58
N GLY A 53 2.50 1.61 3.38
CA GLY A 53 3.02 2.20 4.62
C GLY A 53 3.81 3.49 4.38
N GLU A 54 4.66 3.50 3.34
CA GLU A 54 5.40 4.68 2.92
C GLU A 54 4.46 5.81 2.48
N GLY A 55 3.44 5.50 1.67
CA GLY A 55 2.43 6.47 1.23
C GLY A 55 1.66 7.08 2.40
N VAL A 56 1.31 6.29 3.42
CA VAL A 56 0.66 6.79 4.64
C VAL A 56 1.57 7.77 5.38
N TYR A 57 2.85 7.44 5.56
CA TYR A 57 3.80 8.33 6.22
C TYR A 57 4.06 9.62 5.43
N GLN A 58 4.20 9.53 4.10
CA GLN A 58 4.30 10.71 3.24
C GLN A 58 3.05 11.58 3.32
N GLY A 59 1.85 10.98 3.34
CA GLY A 59 0.60 11.69 3.55
C GLY A 59 0.56 12.45 4.89
N TYR A 60 1.04 11.85 5.97
CA TYR A 60 1.22 12.55 7.25
C TYR A 60 2.21 13.72 7.16
N GLN A 61 3.34 13.54 6.49
CA GLN A 61 4.33 14.61 6.32
C GLN A 61 3.78 15.79 5.50
N LEU A 62 2.93 15.52 4.51
CA LEU A 62 2.31 16.55 3.67
C LEU A 62 1.11 17.23 4.36
N GLY A 63 0.36 16.49 5.18
CA GLY A 63 -0.86 16.97 5.82
C GLY A 63 -0.68 17.64 7.18
N ARG A 64 0.52 17.59 7.77
CA ARG A 64 0.82 18.21 9.06
C ARG A 64 0.81 19.74 8.98
N ASP A 65 0.45 20.39 10.11
CA ASP A 65 0.71 21.81 10.28
C ASP A 65 2.23 22.03 10.44
N PRO A 66 2.89 22.83 9.58
CA PRO A 66 4.32 23.12 9.71
C PRO A 66 4.68 23.87 11.00
N LYS A 67 3.72 24.49 11.69
CA LYS A 67 3.93 25.17 12.97
C LYS A 67 3.77 24.23 14.18
N ALA A 68 3.17 23.06 13.99
CA ALA A 68 2.96 22.10 15.06
C ALA A 68 4.17 21.15 15.20
N ALA A 69 4.49 20.79 16.45
CA ALA A 69 5.52 19.79 16.73
C ALA A 69 5.17 18.45 16.06
N PRO A 70 6.15 17.73 15.48
CA PRO A 70 5.93 16.37 14.98
C PRO A 70 5.58 15.42 16.11
N THR A 71 4.69 14.48 15.81
CA THR A 71 4.36 13.36 16.69
C THR A 71 5.09 12.07 16.29
N VAL A 72 5.78 12.10 15.14
CA VAL A 72 6.51 10.96 14.56
C VAL A 72 7.91 11.44 14.17
N CYS A 73 8.95 10.87 14.77
CA CYS A 73 10.35 11.20 14.55
C CYS A 73 11.15 9.97 14.13
N LEU A 74 11.37 9.80 12.82
CA LEU A 74 12.23 8.72 12.32
C LEU A 74 13.70 9.01 12.64
N PRO A 75 14.51 7.97 12.95
CA PRO A 75 15.94 8.14 13.17
C PRO A 75 16.65 8.62 11.88
N PRO A 76 17.71 9.45 11.98
CA PRO A 76 18.39 10.03 10.82
C PRO A 76 18.94 9.00 9.83
N LYS A 77 19.31 7.81 10.32
CA LYS A 77 19.82 6.69 9.50
C LYS A 77 18.71 5.90 8.78
N GLY A 78 17.44 6.25 8.96
CA GLY A 78 16.30 5.48 8.47
C GLY A 78 16.00 4.23 9.31
N VAL A 79 15.01 3.47 8.86
CA VAL A 79 14.50 2.26 9.52
C VAL A 79 14.31 1.14 8.50
N SER A 80 14.44 -0.11 8.94
CA SER A 80 14.11 -1.26 8.09
C SER A 80 12.61 -1.33 7.87
N ARG A 81 12.16 -1.29 6.61
CA ARG A 81 10.73 -1.38 6.27
C ARG A 81 10.12 -2.72 6.71
N ASP A 82 10.91 -3.80 6.66
CA ASP A 82 10.50 -5.14 7.10
C ASP A 82 10.30 -5.18 8.63
N GLU A 83 11.23 -4.61 9.40
CA GLU A 83 11.13 -4.51 10.86
C GLU A 83 9.87 -3.74 11.27
N VAL A 84 9.67 -2.55 10.68
CA VAL A 84 8.51 -1.70 10.98
C VAL A 84 7.21 -2.39 10.62
N LEU A 85 7.16 -3.11 9.49
CA LEU A 85 5.97 -3.85 9.08
C LEU A 85 5.68 -5.02 10.03
N ALA A 86 6.72 -5.75 10.46
CA ALA A 86 6.56 -6.85 11.42
C ALA A 86 6.04 -6.34 12.78
N GLU A 87 6.60 -5.25 13.29
CA GLU A 87 6.17 -4.61 14.54
C GLU A 87 4.75 -4.06 14.43
N PHE A 88 4.39 -3.43 13.30
CA PHE A 88 3.04 -2.95 13.05
C PHE A 88 2.02 -4.10 13.12
N ILE A 89 2.28 -5.21 12.42
CA ILE A 89 1.37 -6.37 12.41
C ILE A 89 1.18 -6.91 13.83
N LYS A 90 2.27 -7.06 14.58
CA LYS A 90 2.21 -7.50 15.99
C LYS A 90 1.38 -6.53 16.83
N TRP A 91 1.70 -5.23 16.78
CA TRP A 91 1.04 -4.19 17.56
C TRP A 91 -0.46 -4.11 17.27
N ALA A 92 -0.86 -4.26 16.00
CA ALA A 92 -2.26 -4.22 15.59
C ALA A 92 -3.01 -5.49 16.00
N MET A 93 -2.38 -6.67 15.93
CA MET A 93 -2.99 -7.92 16.42
C MET A 93 -3.26 -7.90 17.94
N GLU A 94 -2.44 -7.20 18.72
CA GLU A 94 -2.67 -6.97 20.16
C GLU A 94 -3.79 -5.96 20.44
N ARG A 95 -4.32 -5.29 19.41
CA ARG A 95 -5.33 -4.22 19.51
C ARG A 95 -6.50 -4.49 18.55
N PRO A 96 -7.29 -5.54 18.82
CA PRO A 96 -8.34 -6.01 17.91
C PRO A 96 -9.40 -4.95 17.59
N GLN A 97 -9.57 -3.94 18.46
CA GLN A 97 -10.48 -2.82 18.24
C GLN A 97 -10.18 -2.01 16.96
N TYR A 98 -8.96 -2.07 16.43
CA TYR A 98 -8.56 -1.34 15.22
C TYR A 98 -8.62 -2.19 13.94
N LEU A 99 -8.93 -3.49 14.02
CA LEU A 99 -8.84 -4.40 12.86
C LEU A 99 -9.81 -4.03 11.72
N GLN A 100 -10.97 -3.46 12.07
CA GLN A 100 -11.97 -3.01 11.11
C GLN A 100 -11.81 -1.53 10.72
N GLU A 101 -10.86 -0.79 11.30
CA GLU A 101 -10.52 0.56 10.84
C GLU A 101 -9.78 0.50 9.49
N LYS A 102 -9.72 1.64 8.79
CA LYS A 102 -8.85 1.79 7.62
C LYS A 102 -7.40 1.57 8.05
N ALA A 103 -6.66 0.75 7.31
CA ALA A 103 -5.26 0.43 7.61
C ALA A 103 -4.40 1.69 7.78
N ALA A 104 -4.60 2.70 6.94
CA ALA A 104 -3.91 4.00 7.04
C ALA A 104 -4.12 4.69 8.39
N VAL A 105 -5.34 4.65 8.94
CA VAL A 105 -5.65 5.24 10.26
C VAL A 105 -4.90 4.49 11.35
N THR A 106 -4.94 3.16 11.33
CA THR A 106 -4.24 2.32 12.31
C THR A 106 -2.72 2.48 12.25
N ILE A 107 -2.14 2.61 11.05
CA ILE A 107 -0.71 2.96 10.87
C ILE A 107 -0.41 4.30 11.54
N MET A 108 -1.26 5.32 11.34
CA MET A 108 -1.07 6.62 11.98
C MET A 108 -1.21 6.59 13.50
N ARG A 109 -1.89 5.59 14.07
CA ARG A 109 -1.89 5.34 15.52
C ARG A 109 -0.61 4.63 15.98
N PHE A 110 -0.06 3.74 15.17
CA PHE A 110 1.15 2.97 15.48
C PHE A 110 2.43 3.81 15.39
N LEU A 111 2.60 4.62 14.35
CA LEU A 111 3.82 5.39 14.09
C LEU A 111 4.29 6.25 15.29
N PRO A 112 3.45 7.04 15.99
CA PRO A 112 3.89 7.81 17.15
C PRO A 112 4.22 6.94 18.37
N VAL A 113 3.69 5.71 18.46
CA VAL A 113 4.06 4.75 19.51
C VAL A 113 5.46 4.19 19.24
N ARG A 114 5.78 3.91 17.97
CA ARG A 114 7.07 3.33 17.59
C ARG A 114 8.19 4.35 17.43
N PHE A 115 7.84 5.56 17.00
CA PHE A 115 8.76 6.65 16.68
C PHE A 115 8.32 7.94 17.37
N PRO A 116 8.22 7.96 18.70
CA PRO A 116 7.89 9.20 19.41
C PRO A 116 8.95 10.26 19.10
N CYS A 117 8.48 11.48 18.90
CA CYS A 117 9.25 12.66 19.25
C CYS A 117 9.14 12.85 20.78
#